data_AF-A0A7S2XMH8-F1
#
_entry.id   AF-A0A7S2XMH8-F1
#
_cell.length_a   1.000
_cell.length_b   1.000
_cell.length_c   1.000
_cell.angle_alpha   90.00
_cell.angle_beta   90.00
_cell.angle_gamma   90.00
#
_symmetry.space_group_name_H-M   'P 1'
#
loop_
_entity.id
_entity.type
_entity.pdbx_description
1 polymer ?
#
loop_
_entity_poly.entity_id
_entity_poly.type
_entity_poly.pdbx_seq_one_letter_code
_entity_poly.pdbx_strand_id
1 'polypeptide(L)'
;MIWKVLFLHELKWLMHGPTAASFVNHIFSLLPKEIEETNPSLFSTILDCVLYQTEIAVFDYNLVIQNASTIAIAAIQNVLEASGSNVLTEDALASFYQSIEAATRMKTDSVEVQGVRLVLCSAFSVNNTGGCLSSAVKVMLGSCLAKRPSSEPALEDTLIIKYAPILHQKCRMTSTSRGSPVSVMPIGQ
;
A
#
# COMPACT_ATOMS: atom_id res chain seq x y z
N MET A 1 17.68 -22.98 22.44
CA MET A 1 16.27 -23.44 22.55
C MET A 1 15.44 -22.61 23.54
N ILE A 2 16.05 -22.04 24.60
CA ILE A 2 15.39 -21.23 25.66
C ILE A 2 14.69 -19.95 25.16
N TRP A 3 15.25 -19.25 24.18
CA TRP A 3 14.71 -17.98 23.69
C TRP A 3 13.30 -18.07 23.09
N LYS A 4 12.92 -19.21 22.50
CA LYS A 4 11.58 -19.39 21.92
C LYS A 4 10.48 -19.38 22.99
N VAL A 5 10.74 -20.01 24.13
CA VAL A 5 9.75 -20.13 25.22
C VAL A 5 9.60 -18.81 25.98
N LEU A 6 10.71 -18.08 26.16
CA LEU A 6 10.68 -16.75 26.79
C LEU A 6 9.85 -15.76 25.98
N PHE A 7 10.02 -15.72 24.66
CA PHE A 7 9.27 -14.79 23.79
C PHE A 7 7.76 -15.07 23.81
N LEU A 8 7.35 -16.33 23.76
CA LEU A 8 5.94 -16.73 23.84
C LEU A 8 5.34 -16.43 25.21
N HIS A 9 6.12 -16.58 26.28
CA HIS A 9 5.70 -16.24 27.63
C HIS A 9 5.46 -14.74 27.79
N GLU A 10 6.37 -13.89 27.30
CA GLU A 10 6.20 -12.42 27.32
C GLU A 10 5.00 -11.96 26.48
N LEU A 11 4.75 -12.61 25.34
CA LEU A 11 3.56 -12.38 24.52
C LEU A 11 2.28 -13.01 25.11
N LYS A 12 2.36 -13.66 26.27
CA LYS A 12 1.25 -14.38 26.91
C LYS A 12 0.57 -15.39 25.98
N TRP A 13 1.32 -15.96 25.04
CA TRP A 13 0.84 -16.85 23.98
C TRP A 13 -0.18 -16.21 23.03
N LEU A 14 -0.34 -14.88 23.04
CA LEU A 14 -1.24 -14.13 22.16
C LEU A 14 -0.61 -13.88 20.79
N MET A 15 -0.31 -14.95 20.07
CA MET A 15 0.31 -14.89 18.73
C MET A 15 -0.69 -14.70 17.60
N HIS A 16 -1.99 -14.89 17.86
CA HIS A 16 -3.04 -14.88 16.84
C HIS A 16 -3.80 -13.56 16.80
N GLY A 17 -3.10 -12.46 16.50
CA GLY A 17 -3.72 -11.18 16.23
C GLY A 17 -4.38 -11.12 14.84
N PRO A 18 -5.43 -10.33 14.64
CA PRO A 18 -5.99 -10.11 13.31
C PRO A 18 -4.97 -9.34 12.45
N THR A 19 -4.56 -9.94 11.34
CA THR A 19 -3.59 -9.34 10.39
C THR A 19 -4.31 -8.62 9.26
N ALA A 20 -3.64 -7.65 8.63
CA ALA A 20 -4.19 -6.96 7.46
C ALA A 20 -4.53 -7.95 6.34
N ALA A 21 -3.68 -8.96 6.11
CA ALA A 21 -3.94 -10.04 5.16
C ALA A 21 -5.20 -10.86 5.49
N SER A 22 -5.47 -11.13 6.77
CA SER A 22 -6.72 -11.80 7.18
C SER A 22 -7.95 -10.95 6.85
N PHE A 23 -7.89 -9.63 7.10
CA PHE A 23 -8.96 -8.72 6.71
C PHE A 23 -9.14 -8.65 5.20
N VAL A 24 -8.05 -8.64 4.42
CA VAL A 24 -8.11 -8.68 2.96
C VAL A 24 -8.92 -9.88 2.49
N ASN A 25 -8.60 -11.09 2.96
CA ASN A 25 -9.33 -12.30 2.57
C ASN A 25 -10.82 -12.23 2.93
N HIS A 26 -11.16 -11.71 4.11
CA HIS A 26 -12.55 -11.55 4.52
C HIS A 26 -13.30 -10.50 3.69
N ILE A 27 -12.67 -9.37 3.38
CA ILE A 27 -13.26 -8.32 2.56
C ILE A 27 -13.41 -8.81 1.11
N PHE A 28 -12.41 -9.52 0.58
CA PHE A 28 -12.49 -10.10 -0.77
C PHE A 28 -13.60 -11.12 -0.92
N SER A 29 -13.95 -11.85 0.16
CA SER A 29 -15.09 -12.77 0.13
C SER A 29 -16.45 -12.09 -0.04
N LEU A 30 -16.52 -10.76 0.13
CA LEU A 30 -17.71 -9.95 -0.15
C LEU A 30 -17.83 -9.57 -1.63
N LEU A 31 -16.81 -9.81 -2.47
CA LEU A 31 -16.95 -9.57 -3.90
C LEU A 31 -17.94 -10.57 -4.53
N PRO A 32 -18.71 -10.15 -5.54
CA PRO A 32 -19.50 -11.05 -6.37
C PRO A 32 -18.63 -12.20 -6.93
N LYS A 33 -19.07 -13.44 -6.74
CA LYS A 33 -18.31 -14.64 -7.18
C LYS A 33 -18.20 -14.74 -8.70
N GLU A 34 -19.12 -14.09 -9.40
CA GLU A 34 -19.16 -13.99 -10.85
C GLU A 34 -17.85 -13.42 -11.42
N ILE A 35 -17.15 -12.57 -10.66
CA ILE A 35 -15.88 -11.96 -11.06
C ILE A 35 -14.75 -13.00 -11.01
N GLU A 36 -14.72 -13.81 -9.95
CA GLU A 36 -13.76 -14.91 -9.78
C GLU A 36 -13.95 -15.96 -10.88
N GLU A 37 -15.20 -16.28 -11.22
CA GLU A 37 -15.55 -17.25 -12.27
C GLU A 37 -15.22 -16.74 -13.69
N THR A 38 -15.44 -15.45 -13.94
CA THR A 38 -15.23 -14.86 -15.28
C THR A 38 -13.75 -14.72 -15.63
N ASN A 39 -12.91 -14.30 -14.68
CA ASN A 39 -11.47 -14.11 -14.91
C ASN A 39 -10.64 -14.52 -13.68
N PRO A 40 -10.45 -15.83 -13.43
CA PRO A 40 -9.76 -16.31 -12.23
C PRO A 40 -8.30 -15.86 -12.14
N SER A 41 -7.60 -15.76 -13.28
CA SER A 41 -6.20 -15.31 -13.32
C SER A 41 -6.03 -13.82 -12.97
N LEU A 42 -7.01 -13.00 -13.34
CA LEU A 42 -7.04 -11.58 -13.00
C LEU A 42 -7.36 -11.41 -11.53
N PHE A 43 -8.35 -12.16 -11.03
CA PHE A 43 -8.72 -12.15 -9.62
C PHE A 43 -7.54 -12.54 -8.72
N SER A 44 -6.82 -13.62 -9.05
CA SER A 44 -5.62 -14.02 -8.31
C SER A 44 -4.54 -12.94 -8.36
N THR A 45 -4.31 -12.32 -9.53
CA THR A 45 -3.33 -11.24 -9.68
C THR A 45 -3.69 -10.03 -8.81
N ILE A 46 -4.96 -9.67 -8.73
CA ILE A 46 -5.45 -8.57 -7.89
C ILE A 46 -5.25 -8.90 -6.41
N LEU A 47 -5.63 -10.10 -5.99
CA LEU A 47 -5.44 -10.55 -4.61
C LEU A 47 -3.96 -10.53 -4.22
N ASP A 48 -3.08 -11.06 -5.07
CA ASP A 48 -1.63 -11.03 -4.87
C ASP A 48 -1.10 -9.60 -4.75
N CYS A 49 -1.61 -8.66 -5.57
CA CYS A 49 -1.23 -7.25 -5.49
C CYS A 49 -1.67 -6.61 -4.17
N VAL A 50 -2.89 -6.91 -3.70
CA VAL A 50 -3.38 -6.38 -2.42
C VAL A 50 -2.56 -6.95 -1.28
N LEU A 51 -2.29 -8.26 -1.27
CA LEU A 51 -1.45 -8.89 -0.27
C LEU A 51 -0.04 -8.30 -0.26
N TYR A 52 0.57 -8.10 -1.43
CA TYR A 52 1.87 -7.44 -1.54
C TYR A 52 1.86 -5.99 -1.02
N GLN A 53 0.79 -5.22 -1.24
CA GLN A 53 0.64 -3.90 -0.60
C GLN A 53 0.56 -4.00 0.92
N THR A 54 -0.15 -5.01 1.45
CA THR A 54 -0.17 -5.23 2.91
C THR A 54 1.18 -5.66 3.47
N GLU A 55 2.00 -6.38 2.71
CA GLU A 55 3.38 -6.72 3.09
C GLU A 55 4.26 -5.47 3.14
N ILE A 56 4.13 -4.57 2.16
CA ILE A 56 4.83 -3.28 2.16
C ILE A 56 4.51 -2.48 3.42
N ALA A 57 3.26 -2.54 3.90
CA ALA A 57 2.84 -1.87 5.12
C ALA A 57 3.65 -2.31 6.36
N VAL A 58 4.12 -3.56 6.41
CA VAL A 58 4.90 -4.09 7.54
C VAL A 58 6.31 -3.48 7.60
N PHE A 59 6.83 -2.98 6.48
CA PHE A 59 8.16 -2.36 6.42
C PHE A 59 8.17 -0.88 6.83
N ASP A 60 7.02 -0.22 6.90
CA ASP A 60 6.91 1.17 7.35
C ASP A 60 6.33 1.23 8.77
N TYR A 61 7.13 1.71 9.71
CA TYR A 61 6.72 1.86 11.11
C TYR A 61 5.43 2.68 11.28
N ASN A 62 5.21 3.71 10.44
CA ASN A 62 4.02 4.55 10.52
C ASN A 62 2.74 3.84 10.06
N LEU A 63 2.90 2.78 9.26
CA LEU A 63 1.80 1.92 8.82
C LEU A 63 1.56 0.78 9.82
N VAL A 64 2.61 0.23 10.43
CA VAL A 64 2.49 -0.82 11.47
C VAL A 64 1.65 -0.39 12.67
N ILE A 65 1.67 0.90 13.03
CA ILE A 65 0.86 1.46 14.12
C ILE A 65 -0.61 1.68 13.75
N GLN A 66 -0.99 1.55 12.47
CA GLN A 66 -2.37 1.72 12.02
C GLN A 66 -3.18 0.43 12.24
N ASN A 67 -4.50 0.58 12.27
CA ASN A 67 -5.40 -0.57 12.35
C ASN A 67 -5.24 -1.45 11.10
N ALA A 68 -5.11 -2.75 11.32
CA ALA A 68 -4.96 -3.75 10.26
C ALA A 68 -6.11 -3.72 9.22
N SER A 69 -7.34 -3.42 9.66
CA SER A 69 -8.51 -3.25 8.79
C SER A 69 -8.40 -2.01 7.89
N THR A 70 -7.89 -0.89 8.42
CA THR A 70 -7.65 0.34 7.65
C THR A 70 -6.61 0.10 6.56
N ILE A 71 -5.52 -0.61 6.88
CA ILE A 71 -4.48 -1.00 5.91
C ILE A 71 -5.07 -1.88 4.81
N ALA A 72 -5.89 -2.87 5.19
CA ALA A 72 -6.53 -3.77 4.24
C ALA A 72 -7.46 -3.02 3.26
N ILE A 73 -8.36 -2.17 3.78
CA ILE A 73 -9.28 -1.37 2.96
C ILE A 73 -8.51 -0.45 2.01
N ALA A 74 -7.48 0.23 2.53
CA ALA A 74 -6.64 1.12 1.73
C ALA A 74 -5.91 0.39 0.59
N ALA A 75 -5.34 -0.79 0.88
CA ALA A 75 -4.66 -1.61 -0.11
C ALA A 75 -5.63 -2.10 -1.20
N ILE A 76 -6.84 -2.53 -0.81
CA ILE A 76 -7.90 -2.95 -1.73
C ILE A 76 -8.30 -1.81 -2.66
N GLN A 77 -8.61 -0.64 -2.11
CA GLN A 77 -9.01 0.54 -2.88
C GLN A 77 -7.92 0.94 -3.87
N ASN A 78 -6.67 0.95 -3.43
CA ASN A 78 -5.55 1.26 -4.30
C ASN A 78 -5.49 0.30 -5.50
N VAL A 79 -5.53 -1.02 -5.29
CA VAL A 79 -5.43 -2.00 -6.38
C VAL A 79 -6.67 -1.99 -7.29
N LEU A 80 -7.87 -1.83 -6.74
CA LEU A 80 -9.10 -1.79 -7.54
C LEU A 80 -9.16 -0.52 -8.41
N GLU A 81 -8.76 0.63 -7.89
CA GLU A 81 -8.64 1.85 -8.68
C GLU A 81 -7.53 1.75 -9.74
N ALA A 82 -6.44 1.05 -9.42
CA ALA A 82 -5.34 0.72 -10.34
C ALA A 82 -5.82 -0.09 -11.54
N SER A 83 -6.66 -1.08 -11.26
CA SER A 83 -7.19 -2.05 -12.21
C SER A 83 -8.12 -1.43 -13.27
N GLY A 84 -8.68 -0.25 -12.96
CA GLY A 84 -9.57 0.50 -13.86
C GLY A 84 -10.89 -0.23 -14.13
N SER A 85 -11.73 0.36 -15.00
CA SER A 85 -13.06 -0.16 -15.36
C SER A 85 -13.03 -1.48 -16.13
N ASN A 86 -11.85 -2.05 -16.37
CA ASN A 86 -11.67 -3.31 -17.09
C ASN A 86 -12.03 -4.53 -16.24
N VAL A 87 -12.07 -4.38 -14.92
CA VAL A 87 -12.29 -5.47 -13.97
C VAL A 87 -13.68 -5.40 -13.37
N LEU A 88 -14.11 -4.21 -12.99
CA LEU A 88 -15.41 -3.96 -12.39
C LEU A 88 -16.05 -2.71 -12.99
N THR A 89 -17.34 -2.81 -13.29
CA THR A 89 -18.18 -1.65 -13.59
C THR A 89 -18.21 -0.73 -12.37
N GLU A 90 -18.26 0.59 -12.59
CA GLU A 90 -18.29 1.58 -11.51
C GLU A 90 -19.44 1.33 -10.52
N ASP A 91 -20.60 0.89 -11.02
CA ASP A 91 -21.76 0.50 -10.20
C ASP A 91 -21.48 -0.70 -9.27
N ALA A 92 -20.76 -1.71 -9.78
CA ALA A 92 -20.39 -2.89 -9.01
C ALA A 92 -19.37 -2.55 -7.92
N LEU A 93 -18.42 -1.64 -8.22
CA LEU A 93 -17.49 -1.10 -7.23
C LEU A 93 -18.21 -0.31 -6.13
N ALA A 94 -19.15 0.55 -6.49
CA ALA A 94 -19.94 1.30 -5.52
C ALA A 94 -20.75 0.38 -4.60
N SER A 95 -21.41 -0.64 -5.16
CA SER A 95 -22.15 -1.65 -4.39
C SER A 95 -21.22 -2.46 -3.48
N PHE A 96 -20.00 -2.76 -3.94
CA PHE A 96 -19.00 -3.46 -3.13
C PHE A 96 -18.54 -2.61 -1.94
N TYR A 97 -18.22 -1.33 -2.15
CA TYR A 97 -17.87 -0.43 -1.04
C TYR A 97 -19.01 -0.27 -0.04
N GLN A 98 -20.26 -0.14 -0.49
CA GLN A 98 -21.43 -0.15 0.41
C GLN A 98 -21.54 -1.43 1.23
N SER A 99 -21.24 -2.59 0.61
CA SER A 99 -21.25 -3.88 1.30
C SER A 99 -20.15 -3.96 2.37
N ILE A 100 -18.97 -3.41 2.08
CA ILE A 100 -17.87 -3.30 3.06
C ILE A 100 -18.29 -2.43 4.24
N GLU A 101 -18.86 -1.25 3.99
CA GLU A 101 -19.29 -0.33 5.05
C GLU A 101 -20.39 -0.95 5.92
N ALA A 102 -21.34 -1.65 5.30
CA ALA A 102 -22.40 -2.37 6.00
C ALA A 102 -21.84 -3.51 6.88
N ALA A 103 -20.87 -4.27 6.38
CA ALA A 103 -20.30 -5.42 7.09
C ALA A 103 -19.31 -5.01 8.20
N THR A 104 -18.45 -4.02 7.93
CA THR A 104 -17.34 -3.63 8.81
C THR A 104 -17.69 -2.48 9.75
N ARG A 105 -18.78 -1.74 9.47
CA ARG A 105 -19.13 -0.47 10.15
C ARG A 105 -18.00 0.57 10.10
N MET A 106 -17.06 0.41 9.17
CA MET A 106 -15.95 1.35 8.96
C MET A 106 -16.24 2.18 7.71
N LYS A 107 -15.94 3.48 7.78
CA LYS A 107 -16.06 4.39 6.65
C LYS A 107 -14.88 4.21 5.69
N THR A 108 -15.17 3.85 4.45
CA THR A 108 -14.15 3.59 3.42
C THR A 108 -13.50 4.88 2.91
N ASP A 109 -14.18 6.00 3.08
CA ASP A 109 -13.82 7.37 2.72
C ASP A 109 -13.18 8.15 3.89
N SER A 110 -12.94 7.50 5.03
CA SER A 110 -12.34 8.14 6.19
C SER A 110 -10.93 8.69 5.91
N VAL A 111 -10.60 9.80 6.59
CA VAL A 111 -9.28 10.47 6.46
C VAL A 111 -8.12 9.53 6.79
N GLU A 112 -8.32 8.59 7.72
CA GLU A 112 -7.32 7.59 8.11
C GLU A 112 -7.03 6.62 6.97
N VAL A 113 -8.08 6.11 6.32
CA VAL A 113 -7.96 5.25 5.14
C VAL A 113 -7.26 6.01 4.02
N GLN A 114 -7.69 7.24 3.72
CA GLN A 114 -7.07 8.06 2.66
C GLN A 114 -5.58 8.35 2.93
N GLY A 115 -5.21 8.66 4.18
CA GLY A 115 -3.81 8.86 4.55
C GLY A 115 -2.96 7.62 4.31
N VAL A 116 -3.45 6.45 4.75
CA VAL A 116 -2.77 5.17 4.54
C VAL A 116 -2.67 4.82 3.06
N ARG A 117 -3.72 5.09 2.27
CA ARG A 117 -3.72 4.88 0.83
C ARG A 117 -2.60 5.64 0.12
N LEU A 118 -2.42 6.92 0.44
CA LEU A 118 -1.39 7.76 -0.16
C LEU A 118 0.01 7.23 0.15
N VAL A 119 0.26 6.88 1.42
CA VAL A 119 1.55 6.35 1.85
C VAL A 119 1.84 5.01 1.15
N LEU A 120 0.87 4.08 1.16
CA LEU A 120 1.00 2.78 0.49
C LEU A 120 1.25 2.93 -1.01
N CYS A 121 0.50 3.80 -1.68
CA CYS A 121 0.67 4.03 -3.12
C CYS A 121 2.06 4.60 -3.43
N SER A 122 2.57 5.49 -2.59
CA SER A 122 3.92 6.05 -2.75
C SER A 122 5.02 5.00 -2.51
N ALA A 123 4.85 4.15 -1.49
CA ALA A 123 5.79 3.07 -1.17
C ALA A 123 5.81 1.99 -2.24
N PHE A 124 4.64 1.64 -2.78
CA PHE A 124 4.48 0.68 -3.87
C PHE A 124 5.22 1.11 -5.14
N SER A 125 5.12 2.39 -5.51
CA SER A 125 5.84 2.95 -6.67
C SER A 125 7.35 2.85 -6.53
N VAL A 126 7.88 3.11 -5.34
CA VAL A 126 9.33 3.07 -5.08
C VAL A 126 9.87 1.63 -5.15
N ASN A 127 9.16 0.69 -4.53
CA ASN A 127 9.62 -0.70 -4.40
C ASN A 127 9.47 -1.50 -5.71
N ASN A 128 8.58 -1.06 -6.62
CA ASN A 128 8.33 -1.77 -7.87
C ASN A 128 9.32 -1.43 -9.02
N THR A 129 10.37 -0.67 -8.73
CA THR A 129 11.49 -0.46 -9.66
C THR A 129 12.34 -1.74 -9.85
N GLY A 130 12.21 -2.71 -8.95
CA GLY A 130 12.88 -4.01 -8.98
C GLY A 130 12.10 -5.13 -9.67
N GLY A 131 11.69 -4.95 -10.94
CA GLY A 131 11.50 -6.02 -11.94
C GLY A 131 10.54 -7.22 -11.71
N CYS A 132 10.01 -7.48 -10.51
CA CYS A 132 9.39 -8.78 -10.18
C CYS A 132 7.88 -8.85 -10.42
N LEU A 133 7.19 -7.71 -10.53
CA LEU A 133 5.74 -7.71 -10.76
C LEU A 133 5.39 -7.78 -12.26
N SER A 134 4.36 -8.58 -12.55
CA SER A 134 3.80 -8.79 -13.90
C SER A 134 3.55 -7.47 -14.63
N SER A 135 3.69 -7.46 -15.96
CA SER A 135 3.44 -6.32 -16.84
C SER A 135 2.08 -5.66 -16.58
N ALA A 136 1.07 -6.45 -16.20
CA ALA A 136 -0.26 -5.97 -15.82
C ALA A 136 -0.23 -5.05 -14.59
N VAL A 137 0.59 -5.38 -13.59
CA VAL A 137 0.74 -4.60 -12.34
C VAL A 137 1.41 -3.25 -12.62
N LYS A 138 2.34 -3.18 -13.57
CA LYS A 138 2.97 -1.91 -13.99
C LYS A 138 1.98 -0.98 -14.68
N VAL A 139 1.06 -1.52 -15.48
CA VAL A 139 -0.03 -0.75 -16.10
C VAL A 139 -0.99 -0.21 -15.03
N MET A 140 -1.33 -1.03 -14.03
CA MET A 140 -2.16 -0.64 -12.89
C MET A 140 -1.52 0.48 -12.05
N LEU A 141 -0.19 0.51 -11.88
CA LEU A 141 0.49 1.59 -11.14
C LEU A 141 0.36 2.97 -11.78
N GLY A 142 0.34 3.05 -13.11
CA GLY A 142 0.27 4.31 -13.84
C GLY A 142 -1.07 5.04 -13.64
N SER A 143 -2.15 4.29 -13.47
CA SER A 143 -3.52 4.81 -13.30
C SER A 143 -3.80 5.33 -11.89
N CYS A 144 -3.28 4.70 -10.82
CA CYS A 144 -3.47 5.18 -9.44
C CYS A 144 -2.92 6.59 -9.21
N LEU A 145 -1.73 6.89 -9.75
CA LEU A 145 -1.10 8.20 -9.57
C LEU A 145 -1.78 9.29 -10.42
N ALA A 146 -2.45 8.92 -11.51
CA ALA A 146 -3.10 9.86 -12.42
C ALA A 146 -4.52 10.26 -11.98
N LYS A 147 -5.21 9.43 -11.19
CA LYS A 147 -6.60 9.66 -10.74
C LYS A 147 -6.71 10.40 -9.40
N ARG A 148 -5.68 11.14 -8.97
CA ARG A 148 -5.75 11.98 -7.75
C ARG A 148 -7.01 12.86 -7.79
N PRO A 149 -7.93 12.76 -6.82
CA PRO A 149 -9.07 13.66 -6.75
C PRO A 149 -8.54 15.09 -6.56
N SER A 150 -8.91 15.97 -7.49
CA SER A 150 -8.52 17.38 -7.56
C SER A 150 -9.23 18.29 -6.54
N SER A 151 -9.94 17.72 -5.58
CA SER A 151 -10.73 18.43 -4.58
C SER A 151 -10.30 18.05 -3.16
N GLU A 152 -9.28 18.72 -2.62
CA GLU A 152 -9.23 19.15 -1.21
C GLU A 152 -7.86 19.78 -0.86
N PRO A 153 -7.73 21.12 -0.87
CA PRO A 153 -6.52 21.81 -0.42
C PRO A 153 -6.39 21.92 1.12
N ALA A 154 -7.31 21.33 1.90
CA ALA A 154 -7.32 21.45 3.37
C ALA A 154 -6.75 20.21 4.11
N LEU A 155 -6.51 19.10 3.39
CA LEU A 155 -6.10 17.83 3.97
C LEU A 155 -4.56 17.68 4.07
N GLU A 156 -3.82 18.45 3.26
CA GLU A 156 -2.36 18.41 3.23
C GLU A 156 -1.75 18.83 4.57
N ASP A 157 -2.29 19.85 5.25
CA ASP A 157 -1.66 20.37 6.48
C ASP A 157 -1.75 19.39 7.67
N THR A 158 -2.81 18.59 7.76
CA THR A 158 -2.99 17.64 8.88
C THR A 158 -2.25 16.32 8.61
N LEU A 159 -2.19 15.89 7.34
CA LEU A 159 -1.41 14.72 6.91
C LEU A 159 0.10 15.01 6.88
N ILE A 160 0.53 16.22 6.52
CA ILE A 160 1.93 16.65 6.61
C ILE A 160 2.37 16.65 8.08
N ILE A 161 1.56 17.07 9.05
CA ILE A 161 1.99 17.07 10.45
C ILE A 161 2.11 15.65 11.04
N LYS A 162 1.24 14.70 10.65
CA LYS A 162 1.26 13.32 11.18
C LYS A 162 2.19 12.37 10.40
N TYR A 163 2.50 12.68 9.14
CA TYR A 163 3.31 11.84 8.23
C TYR A 163 4.53 12.56 7.62
N ALA A 164 4.87 13.79 8.05
CA ALA A 164 6.07 14.57 7.68
C ALA A 164 7.41 13.79 7.69
N PRO A 165 7.65 12.82 8.60
CA PRO A 165 8.95 12.13 8.62
C PRO A 165 9.25 11.38 7.31
N ILE A 166 8.21 10.96 6.58
CA ILE A 166 8.36 10.20 5.33
C ILE A 166 8.80 11.12 4.17
N LEU A 167 8.39 12.39 4.18
CA LEU A 167 8.75 13.36 3.15
C LEU A 167 10.14 14.00 3.39
N HIS A 168 10.50 14.25 4.66
CA HIS A 168 11.76 14.95 4.98
C HIS A 168 13.02 14.07 4.96
N GLN A 169 12.90 12.74 5.08
CA GLN A 169 14.08 11.86 5.06
C GLN A 169 14.69 11.70 3.66
N LYS A 170 13.92 12.01 2.59
CA LYS A 170 14.34 11.82 1.20
C LYS A 170 15.05 13.02 0.58
N CYS A 171 14.92 14.23 1.14
CA CYS A 171 15.69 15.39 0.70
C CYS A 171 17.15 15.41 1.17
N ARG A 172 17.57 14.52 2.10
CA ARG A 172 18.94 14.51 2.64
C ARG A 172 19.88 13.50 1.97
N MET A 173 19.41 12.62 1.07
CA MET A 173 20.26 11.61 0.43
C MET A 173 20.62 11.85 -1.06
N THR A 174 20.17 12.95 -1.67
CA THR A 174 20.55 13.29 -3.07
C THR A 174 21.55 14.44 -3.19
N SER A 175 22.19 14.88 -2.09
CA SER A 175 23.18 15.96 -2.12
C SER A 175 24.49 15.58 -1.42
N THR A 176 25.23 14.61 -1.98
CA THR A 176 26.68 14.55 -1.75
C THR A 176 27.42 14.21 -3.05
N SER A 177 27.98 15.28 -3.62
CA SER A 177 29.11 15.37 -4.57
C SER A 177 29.14 14.44 -5.79
N ARG A 178 28.86 15.05 -6.96
CA ARG A 178 29.56 14.73 -8.21
C ARG A 178 31.06 14.84 -7.96
N GLY A 179 31.79 13.73 -8.05
CA GLY A 179 33.24 13.75 -8.17
C GLY A 179 33.62 14.42 -9.49
N SER A 180 34.34 15.53 -9.40
CA SER A 180 34.98 16.19 -10.52
C SER A 180 36.06 15.28 -11.15
N PRO A 181 36.32 15.39 -12.46
CA PRO A 181 37.30 14.56 -13.15
C PRO A 181 38.74 14.92 -12.74
N VAL A 182 39.55 13.87 -12.62
CA VAL A 182 40.98 13.88 -12.27
C VAL A 182 41.77 14.73 -13.26
N SER A 183 42.39 15.80 -12.77
CA SER A 183 43.40 16.57 -13.51
C SER A 183 44.78 16.02 -13.18
N VAL A 184 45.42 15.41 -14.17
CA VAL A 184 46.83 14.95 -14.12
C VAL A 184 47.74 16.18 -14.24
N MET A 185 48.74 16.29 -13.37
CA MET A 185 49.88 17.20 -13.55
C MET A 185 51.21 16.44 -13.40
N PRO A 186 52.28 16.93 -14.05
CA PRO A 186 53.48 16.15 -14.34
C PRO A 186 54.47 16.13 -13.18
N ILE A 187 55.21 15.03 -13.06
CA ILE A 187 56.34 14.88 -12.15
C ILE A 187 57.57 15.45 -12.87
N GLY A 188 58.20 16.44 -12.24
CA GLY A 188 59.51 16.96 -12.64
C GLY A 188 60.23 17.52 -11.43
N GLN A 189 61.11 16.71 -10.84
CA GLN A 189 62.53 17.00 -10.63
C GLN A 189 63.24 15.71 -10.21
#